data_AF-A0A534BZU5-F1
#
_entry.id   AF-A0A534BZU5-F1
#
_cell.length_a   1.000
_cell.length_b   1.000
_cell.length_c   1.000
_cell.angle_alpha   90.00
_cell.angle_beta   90.00
_cell.angle_gamma   90.00
#
_symmetry.space_group_name_H-M   'P 1'
#
loop_
_entity.id
_entity.type
_entity.pdbx_description
1 polymer ?
#
loop_
_entity_poly.entity_id
_entity_poly.type
_entity_poly.pdbx_seq_one_letter_code
_entity_poly.pdbx_strand_id
1 'polypeptide(L)'
;MSIADILKRAPAEVEVKARGQTFRRTTDYAYGDMWAPPEMHFTTPDLIGKFSEMSRAVLPDGRRSEIVHLVLDDFERLQDLEPLVRLLGAAWRPSRMVPNPEGEGVPHA
;
A
#
# COMPACT_ATOMS: atom_id res chain seq x y z
N MET A 1 9.85 9.48 29.28
CA MET A 1 9.34 9.35 27.89
C MET A 1 9.75 7.98 27.38
N SER A 2 8.82 7.12 26.97
CA SER A 2 9.14 5.74 26.58
C SER A 2 9.63 5.66 25.13
N ILE A 3 10.38 4.62 24.76
CA ILE A 3 10.75 4.35 23.36
C ILE A 3 9.50 4.25 22.47
N ALA A 4 8.40 3.71 23.00
CA ALA A 4 7.13 3.65 22.29
C ALA A 4 6.54 5.05 22.00
N ASP A 5 6.76 6.04 22.87
CA ASP A 5 6.34 7.43 22.62
C ASP A 5 7.24 8.15 21.61
N ILE A 6 8.51 7.73 21.51
CA ILE A 6 9.45 8.22 20.50
C ILE A 6 9.12 7.63 19.12
N LEU A 7 8.70 6.35 19.05
CA LEU A 7 8.27 5.74 17.79
C LEU A 7 6.96 6.34 17.23
N LYS A 8 6.14 6.99 18.08
CA LYS A 8 4.95 7.71 17.62
C LYS A 8 5.28 9.02 16.90
N ARG A 9 6.46 9.59 17.12
CA ARG A 9 6.84 10.92 16.65
C ARG A 9 8.30 10.90 16.21
N ALA A 10 8.51 10.78 14.90
CA ALA A 10 9.82 10.72 14.28
C ALA A 10 10.12 12.07 13.58
N PRO A 11 10.58 13.09 14.31
CA PRO A 11 10.79 14.40 13.74
C PRO A 11 11.83 14.35 12.62
N ALA A 12 11.44 14.85 11.45
CA ALA A 12 12.28 14.99 10.28
C ALA A 12 12.52 16.47 9.98
N GLU A 13 13.76 16.81 9.68
CA GLU A 13 14.16 18.17 9.32
C GLU A 13 14.86 18.16 7.96
N VAL A 14 14.54 19.16 7.14
CA VAL A 14 15.19 19.42 5.86
C VAL A 14 15.69 20.85 5.83
N GLU A 15 16.97 21.01 5.48
CA GLU A 15 17.62 22.29 5.25
C GLU A 15 18.14 22.36 3.81
N VAL A 16 17.82 23.44 3.11
CA VAL A 16 18.27 23.71 1.74
C VAL A 16 19.03 25.03 1.71
N LYS A 17 20.30 25.00 1.28
CA LYS A 17 21.12 26.19 1.08
C LYS A 17 21.19 26.53 -0.41
N ALA A 18 20.67 27.68 -0.81
CA ALA A 18 20.66 28.12 -2.20
C ALA A 18 20.78 29.64 -2.31
N ARG A 19 21.63 30.13 -3.22
CA ARG A 19 21.83 31.57 -3.51
C ARG A 19 22.13 32.42 -2.27
N GLY A 20 22.95 31.88 -1.36
CA GLY A 20 23.30 32.55 -0.10
C GLY A 20 22.17 32.59 0.94
N GLN A 21 21.03 31.93 0.69
CA GLN A 21 19.92 31.81 1.62
C GLN A 21 19.77 30.37 2.12
N THR A 22 19.25 30.21 3.33
CA THR A 22 18.94 28.92 3.94
C THR A 22 17.44 28.80 4.16
N PHE A 23 16.83 27.75 3.62
CA PHE A 23 15.43 27.39 3.85
C PHE A 23 15.40 26.17 4.76
N ARG A 24 14.61 26.21 5.83
CA ARG A 24 14.50 25.12 6.80
C ARG A 24 13.04 24.78 7.06
N ARG A 25 12.74 23.49 7.10
CA ARG A 25 11.43 22.96 7.49
C ARG A 25 11.62 21.73 8.35
N THR A 26 10.73 21.57 9.32
CA THR A 26 10.68 20.43 10.22
C THR A 26 9.24 19.92 10.25
N THR A 27 9.07 18.61 10.31
CA THR A 27 7.78 17.95 10.52
C THR A 27 7.92 16.87 11.58
N ASP A 28 6.91 16.70 12.40
CA ASP A 28 6.88 15.68 13.46
C ASP A 28 6.26 14.35 13.00
N TYR A 29 5.46 14.41 11.93
CA TYR A 29 4.70 13.30 11.37
C TYR A 29 4.75 13.34 9.84
N ALA A 30 4.62 12.17 9.22
CA ALA A 30 4.34 12.04 7.80
C ALA A 30 2.83 12.05 7.54
N TYR A 31 2.43 12.45 6.34
CA TYR A 31 1.03 12.32 5.91
C TYR A 31 0.66 10.83 5.82
N GLY A 32 -0.43 10.45 6.47
CA GLY A 32 -0.87 9.07 6.62
C GLY A 32 -0.40 8.36 7.89
N ASP A 33 0.37 9.02 8.76
CA ASP A 33 0.75 8.43 10.05
C ASP A 33 -0.46 8.28 10.98
N MET A 34 -0.67 7.08 11.54
CA MET A 34 -1.80 6.80 12.43
C MET A 34 -1.77 7.60 13.74
N TRP A 35 -0.60 8.11 14.12
CA TRP A 35 -0.37 8.90 15.34
C TRP A 35 -0.38 10.41 15.08
N ALA A 36 -0.49 10.83 13.82
CA ALA A 36 -0.59 12.23 13.45
C ALA A 36 -1.96 12.80 13.82
N PRO A 37 -2.08 14.14 13.90
CA PRO A 37 -3.37 14.81 13.95
C PRO A 37 -4.33 14.34 12.83
N PRO A 38 -5.65 14.28 13.05
CA PRO A 38 -6.61 13.72 12.08
C PRO A 38 -6.55 14.36 10.69
N GLU A 39 -6.23 15.65 10.60
CA GLU A 39 -6.06 16.38 9.35
C GLU A 39 -4.89 15.88 8.48
N MET A 40 -3.97 15.09 9.06
CA MET A 40 -2.87 14.45 8.37
C MET A 40 -3.14 12.97 8.05
N HIS A 41 -4.33 12.45 8.35
CA HIS A 41 -4.70 11.08 7.98
C HIS A 41 -5.05 11.03 6.50
N PHE A 42 -4.83 9.88 5.87
CA PHE A 42 -5.27 9.68 4.49
C PHE A 42 -6.79 9.78 4.39
N THR A 43 -7.25 10.58 3.45
CA THR A 43 -8.66 10.58 3.05
C THR A 43 -8.98 9.33 2.23
N THR A 44 -10.27 8.97 2.11
CA THR A 44 -10.68 7.87 1.23
C THR A 44 -10.15 8.03 -0.21
N PRO A 45 -10.23 9.22 -0.85
CA PRO A 45 -9.59 9.47 -2.14
C PRO A 45 -8.08 9.17 -2.17
N ASP A 46 -7.33 9.50 -1.12
CA ASP A 46 -5.89 9.20 -1.07
C ASP A 46 -5.62 7.70 -1.04
N LEU A 47 -6.41 6.95 -0.26
CA LEU A 47 -6.30 5.50 -0.18
C LEU A 47 -6.66 4.83 -1.51
N ILE A 48 -7.72 5.30 -2.18
CA ILE A 48 -8.11 4.83 -3.52
C ILE A 48 -7.00 5.12 -4.53
N GLY A 49 -6.44 6.33 -4.52
CA GLY A 49 -5.35 6.74 -5.40
C GLY A 49 -4.11 5.89 -5.19
N LYS A 50 -3.69 5.71 -3.94
CA LYS A 50 -2.54 4.86 -3.57
C LYS A 50 -2.75 3.41 -3.99
N PHE A 51 -3.93 2.84 -3.73
CA PHE A 51 -4.25 1.48 -4.17
C PHE A 51 -4.19 1.36 -5.70
N SER A 52 -4.79 2.30 -6.42
CA SER A 52 -4.86 2.29 -7.88
C SER A 52 -3.46 2.35 -8.50
N GLU A 53 -2.59 3.22 -8.00
CA GLU A 53 -1.22 3.35 -8.49
C GLU A 53 -0.37 2.12 -8.18
N MET A 54 -0.44 1.58 -6.95
CA MET A 54 0.36 0.42 -6.55
C MET A 54 -0.07 -0.86 -7.26
N SER A 55 -1.37 -1.01 -7.55
CA SER A 55 -1.90 -2.21 -8.18
C SER A 55 -1.95 -2.15 -9.71
N ARG A 56 -1.64 -1.00 -10.34
CA ARG A 56 -1.72 -0.84 -11.80
C ARG A 56 -0.92 -1.87 -12.61
N ALA A 57 0.19 -2.37 -12.05
CA ALA A 57 1.06 -3.33 -12.72
C ALA A 57 0.50 -4.76 -12.72
N VAL A 58 -0.45 -5.05 -11.83
CA VAL A 58 -1.02 -6.38 -11.63
C VAL A 58 -2.51 -6.44 -12.00
N LEU A 59 -3.26 -5.37 -11.77
CA LEU A 59 -4.70 -5.32 -11.96
C LEU A 59 -5.08 -4.31 -13.06
N PRO A 60 -5.87 -4.70 -14.07
CA PRO A 60 -6.44 -3.78 -15.04
C PRO A 60 -7.35 -2.72 -14.38
N ASP A 61 -7.46 -1.55 -15.00
CA ASP A 61 -8.18 -0.38 -14.48
C ASP A 61 -9.60 -0.70 -14.02
N GLY A 62 -10.39 -1.38 -14.86
CA GLY A 62 -11.77 -1.76 -14.52
C GLY A 62 -11.86 -2.62 -13.24
N ARG A 63 -10.91 -3.56 -13.06
CA ARG A 63 -10.88 -4.41 -11.86
C ARG A 63 -10.46 -3.65 -10.61
N ARG A 64 -9.53 -2.70 -10.73
CA ARG A 64 -9.15 -1.85 -9.60
C ARG A 64 -10.36 -1.08 -9.09
N SER A 65 -11.15 -0.51 -10.00
CA SER A 65 -12.39 0.18 -9.65
C SER A 65 -13.42 -0.75 -9.00
N GLU A 66 -13.63 -1.95 -9.55
CA GLU A 66 -14.55 -2.94 -8.97
C GLU A 66 -14.12 -3.38 -7.56
N ILE A 67 -12.81 -3.57 -7.32
CA ILE A 67 -12.28 -3.89 -5.98
C ILE A 67 -12.52 -2.73 -5.01
N VAL A 68 -12.30 -1.48 -5.44
CA VAL A 68 -12.54 -0.30 -4.61
C VAL A 68 -14.01 -0.23 -4.18
N HIS A 69 -14.94 -0.40 -5.11
CA HIS A 69 -16.37 -0.44 -4.81
C HIS A 69 -16.72 -1.58 -3.85
N LEU A 70 -16.22 -2.78 -4.13
CA LEU A 70 -16.50 -3.94 -3.28
C LEU A 70 -16.02 -3.73 -1.84
N VAL A 71 -14.83 -3.17 -1.65
CA VAL A 71 -14.21 -2.98 -0.33
C VAL A 71 -14.85 -1.82 0.44
N LEU A 72 -15.19 -0.73 -0.23
CA LEU A 72 -15.71 0.47 0.44
C LEU A 72 -17.23 0.45 0.63
N ASP A 73 -17.98 -0.11 -0.31
CA ASP A 73 -19.44 0.02 -0.36
C ASP A 73 -20.16 -1.28 0.07
N ASP A 74 -19.63 -2.44 -0.31
CA ASP A 74 -20.35 -3.72 -0.22
C ASP A 74 -19.72 -4.75 0.75
N PHE A 75 -18.55 -4.47 1.31
CA PHE A 75 -17.75 -5.46 2.04
C PHE A 75 -18.50 -6.09 3.22
N GLU A 76 -19.22 -5.29 4.01
CA GLU A 76 -19.99 -5.77 5.16
C GLU A 76 -21.19 -6.65 4.78
N ARG A 77 -21.63 -6.58 3.52
CA ARG A 77 -22.78 -7.34 2.99
C ARG A 77 -22.37 -8.68 2.39
N LEU A 78 -21.07 -8.88 2.18
CA LEU A 78 -20.53 -10.10 1.62
C LEU A 78 -20.82 -11.28 2.55
N GLN A 79 -21.48 -12.30 2.00
CA GLN A 79 -21.73 -13.57 2.69
C GLN A 79 -20.47 -14.45 2.71
N ASP A 80 -19.58 -14.25 1.74
CA ASP A 80 -18.29 -14.92 1.62
C ASP A 80 -17.29 -14.04 0.84
N LEU A 81 -16.03 -14.46 0.81
CA LEU A 81 -14.93 -13.72 0.18
C LEU A 81 -14.71 -14.08 -1.30
N GLU A 82 -15.52 -14.97 -1.88
CA GLU A 82 -15.32 -15.45 -3.26
C GLU A 82 -15.31 -14.30 -4.29
N PRO A 83 -16.22 -13.30 -4.22
CA PRO A 83 -16.21 -12.17 -5.15
C PRO A 83 -14.88 -11.40 -5.14
N LEU A 84 -14.34 -11.14 -3.94
CA LEU A 84 -13.06 -10.44 -3.79
C LEU A 84 -11.91 -11.29 -4.33
N VAL A 85 -11.88 -12.59 -4.00
CA VAL A 85 -10.85 -13.52 -4.48
C VAL A 85 -10.87 -13.61 -6.01
N ARG A 86 -12.04 -13.63 -6.65
CA ARG A 86 -12.14 -13.66 -8.12
C ARG A 86 -11.56 -12.39 -8.76
N LEU A 87 -11.83 -11.22 -8.17
CA LEU A 87 -11.29 -9.95 -8.65
C LEU A 87 -9.76 -9.89 -8.53
N LEU A 88 -9.20 -10.46 -7.45
CA LEU A 88 -7.75 -10.53 -7.23
C LEU A 88 -7.06 -11.63 -8.04
N GLY A 89 -7.68 -12.80 -8.17
CA GLY A 89 -7.06 -14.02 -8.72
C GLY A 89 -6.91 -14.02 -10.23
N ALA A 90 -7.79 -13.33 -10.96
CA ALA A 90 -7.74 -13.31 -12.41
C ALA A 90 -6.60 -12.41 -12.99
N ALA A 91 -5.78 -11.80 -12.13
CA ALA A 91 -4.53 -11.12 -12.47
C ALA A 91 -3.29 -12.02 -12.31
N TRP A 92 -3.43 -13.19 -11.71
CA TRP A 92 -2.32 -14.10 -11.51
C TRP A 92 -2.11 -14.95 -12.78
N ARG A 93 -1.32 -14.44 -13.72
CA ARG A 93 -0.48 -15.34 -14.52
C ARG A 93 0.74 -15.64 -13.65
N PRO A 94 1.04 -16.92 -13.34
CA PRO A 94 2.33 -17.21 -12.74
C PRO A 94 3.40 -16.64 -13.69
N SER A 95 4.11 -15.62 -13.22
CA SER A 95 5.32 -15.15 -13.88
C SER A 95 6.17 -16.40 -14.11
N ARG A 96 6.65 -16.60 -15.34
CA ARG A 96 7.45 -17.74 -15.82
C ARG A 96 8.09 -18.47 -14.65
N MET A 97 7.75 -19.76 -14.47
CA MET A 97 8.53 -20.65 -13.62
C MET A 97 10.01 -20.36 -13.90
N VAL A 98 10.70 -19.78 -12.92
CA VAL A 98 12.16 -19.78 -12.94
C VAL A 98 12.49 -21.26 -12.80
N PRO A 99 13.11 -21.90 -13.81
CA PRO A 99 13.49 -23.29 -13.68
C PRO A 99 14.36 -23.40 -12.44
N ASN A 100 13.98 -24.29 -11.53
CA ASN A 100 14.80 -24.65 -10.38
C ASN A 100 16.17 -25.08 -10.93
N PRO A 101 17.28 -24.39 -10.61
CA PRO A 101 18.59 -24.76 -11.12
C PRO A 101 19.17 -26.00 -10.45
N GLU A 102 18.47 -26.59 -9.48
CA GLU A 102 18.88 -27.81 -8.80
C GLU A 102 17.95 -28.96 -9.18
N GLY A 103 18.56 -29.96 -9.80
CA GLY A 103 17.89 -31.10 -10.39
C GLY A 103 17.33 -32.09 -9.38
N GLU A 104 16.86 -33.18 -9.98
CA GLU A 104 16.34 -34.40 -9.37
C GLU A 104 14.91 -34.34 -8.87
N GLY A 105 14.03 -34.73 -9.80
CA GLY A 105 12.75 -35.31 -9.44
C GLY A 105 12.96 -36.54 -8.55
N VAL A 106 12.10 -36.68 -7.56
CA VAL A 106 11.91 -37.93 -6.84
C VAL A 106 10.42 -38.27 -6.94
N PRO A 107 10.07 -39.48 -7.43
CA PRO A 107 8.69 -39.85 -7.70
C PRO A 107 7.92 -40.05 -6.39
N HIS A 108 6.65 -39.65 -6.39
CA HIS A 108 5.71 -40.03 -5.36
C HIS A 108 5.51 -41.55 -5.35
N ALA A 109 5.63 -42.14 -4.16
CA ALA A 109 4.92 -43.37 -3.79
C ALA A 109 3.69 -42.99 -2.98
#